data_AF-A0A7S0GZA3-F1
#
_entry.id   AF-A0A7S0GZA3-F1
#
_cell.length_a   1.000
_cell.length_b   1.000
_cell.length_c   1.000
_cell.angle_alpha   90.00
_cell.angle_beta   90.00
_cell.angle_gamma   90.00
#
_symmetry.space_group_name_H-M   'P 1'
#
loop_
_entity.id
_entity.type
_entity.pdbx_description
1 polymer ?
#
loop_
_entity_poly.entity_id
_entity_poly.type
_entity_poly.pdbx_seq_one_letter_code
_entity_poly.pdbx_strand_id
1 'polypeptide(L)'
;MEKFLTASSALDSDMEQKFGVLLKEHKTQESKSTVKVIMWKGSKIPVENKQIQLALEKASDIKTTLPSKSDPKDKLSTLTDLLKEYVKASSICQTELLSNEGAKLRTVNLDRKAEYLKLLKLYLTFQKLKFKLDRGQIQFEELLSQVKSVGIQAEEEKGKKKKKQTKVALSSVLTSLESLMEITQTLKLTAEEVKDNQTSTEIQGPYLCYRTLRCYYKADGFQSRAEFAKAYMLYQLCTKLAKDAIEASKEGYLLKEVENIAKELPKKQYKAHAMALMDQNTKENTLNKSVAGLRIEPKPLLERLGTFNWGSDTNLSEFPIKMKGAPAKQLYFDVAYHSIAFDSFAQRLETEKKNSAGLLSSLGLW
;
A
#
# COMPACT_ATOMS: atom_id res chain seq x y z
N MET A 1 28.04 -65.83 -4.14
CA MET A 1 27.23 -65.04 -3.18
C MET A 1 27.02 -63.60 -3.62
N GLU A 2 27.93 -62.97 -4.39
CA GLU A 2 27.77 -61.57 -4.82
C GLU A 2 26.58 -61.29 -5.76
N LYS A 3 26.16 -62.24 -6.61
CA LYS A 3 25.00 -62.05 -7.52
C LYS A 3 23.63 -62.03 -6.82
N PHE A 4 23.52 -62.56 -5.60
CA PHE A 4 22.26 -62.54 -4.83
C PHE A 4 22.10 -61.26 -4.00
N LEU A 5 23.21 -60.65 -3.57
CA LEU A 5 23.21 -59.39 -2.83
C LEU A 5 22.84 -58.18 -3.70
N THR A 6 23.28 -58.17 -4.97
CA THR A 6 22.95 -57.09 -5.92
C THR A 6 21.50 -57.13 -6.41
N ALA A 7 20.89 -58.32 -6.48
CA ALA A 7 19.49 -58.47 -6.84
C ALA A 7 18.55 -57.99 -5.72
N SER A 8 18.92 -58.22 -4.45
CA SER A 8 18.16 -57.75 -3.28
C SER A 8 18.19 -56.23 -3.15
N SER A 9 19.35 -55.59 -3.35
CA SER A 9 19.47 -54.13 -3.28
C SER A 9 18.73 -53.42 -4.41
N ALA A 10 18.68 -54.03 -5.60
CA ALA A 10 17.93 -53.50 -6.73
C ALA A 10 16.41 -53.58 -6.49
N LEU A 11 15.94 -54.69 -5.91
CA LEU A 11 14.54 -54.88 -5.56
C LEU A 11 14.07 -53.90 -4.47
N ASP A 12 14.89 -53.67 -3.44
CA ASP A 12 14.59 -52.69 -2.39
C ASP A 12 14.55 -51.26 -2.94
N SER A 13 15.47 -50.89 -3.82
CA SER A 13 15.46 -49.55 -4.44
C SER A 13 14.24 -49.31 -5.34
N ASP A 14 13.78 -50.34 -6.06
CA ASP A 14 12.59 -50.26 -6.92
C ASP A 14 11.31 -50.24 -6.09
N MET A 15 11.27 -50.97 -4.97
CA MET A 15 10.18 -50.91 -4.00
C MET A 15 10.10 -49.56 -3.29
N GLU A 16 11.23 -48.97 -2.90
CA GLU A 16 11.29 -47.61 -2.32
C GLU A 16 10.84 -46.54 -3.34
N GLN A 17 11.22 -46.67 -4.60
CA GLN A 17 10.75 -45.78 -5.66
C GLN A 17 9.25 -45.93 -5.90
N LYS A 18 8.73 -47.16 -5.96
CA LYS A 18 7.29 -47.44 -6.09
C LYS A 18 6.50 -46.95 -4.88
N PHE A 19 6.99 -47.16 -3.66
CA PHE A 19 6.40 -46.57 -2.46
C PHE A 19 6.44 -45.04 -2.50
N GLY A 20 7.53 -44.44 -2.96
CA GLY A 20 7.65 -42.99 -3.12
C GLY A 20 6.67 -42.43 -4.15
N VAL A 21 6.41 -43.15 -5.24
CA VAL A 21 5.39 -42.80 -6.24
C VAL A 21 3.99 -42.98 -5.66
N LEU A 22 3.70 -44.08 -4.97
CA LEU A 22 2.41 -44.34 -4.33
C LEU A 22 2.11 -43.37 -3.18
N LEU A 23 3.11 -42.93 -2.40
CA LEU A 23 2.97 -41.89 -1.39
C LEU A 23 2.70 -40.51 -2.02
N LYS A 24 3.33 -40.22 -3.16
CA LYS A 24 3.05 -39.01 -3.94
C LYS A 24 1.64 -39.08 -4.53
N GLU A 25 1.22 -40.22 -5.07
CA GLU A 25 -0.13 -40.42 -5.60
C GLU A 25 -1.18 -40.35 -4.50
N HIS A 26 -0.98 -41.00 -3.34
CA HIS A 26 -1.89 -40.95 -2.21
C HIS A 26 -2.05 -39.52 -1.66
N LYS A 27 -0.94 -38.77 -1.49
CA LYS A 27 -1.00 -37.33 -1.16
C LYS A 27 -1.70 -36.49 -2.25
N THR A 28 -1.55 -36.88 -3.52
CA THR A 28 -2.21 -36.23 -4.66
C THR A 28 -3.69 -36.63 -4.77
N GLN A 29 -4.10 -37.75 -4.17
CA GLN A 29 -5.45 -38.30 -4.23
C GLN A 29 -6.30 -37.82 -3.02
N GLU A 30 -5.72 -37.73 -1.83
CA GLU A 30 -6.34 -37.09 -0.65
C GLU A 30 -6.57 -35.58 -0.85
N SER A 31 -5.68 -34.90 -1.60
CA SER A 31 -5.84 -33.50 -1.98
C SER A 31 -6.87 -33.29 -3.11
N LYS A 32 -7.29 -34.34 -3.83
CA LYS A 32 -8.31 -34.24 -4.89
C LYS A 32 -9.75 -34.29 -4.37
N SER A 33 -10.00 -34.86 -3.18
CA SER A 33 -11.36 -35.04 -2.62
C SER A 33 -11.67 -34.24 -1.36
N THR A 34 -10.67 -33.65 -0.69
CA THR A 34 -10.88 -32.93 0.57
C THR A 34 -10.86 -31.42 0.35
N VAL A 35 -12.00 -30.75 0.55
CA VAL A 35 -12.06 -29.27 0.59
C VAL A 35 -11.08 -28.77 1.64
N LYS A 36 -10.05 -28.02 1.23
CA LYS A 36 -9.08 -27.45 2.16
C LYS A 36 -9.79 -26.45 3.07
N VAL A 37 -9.70 -26.64 4.38
CA VAL A 37 -10.26 -25.73 5.38
C VAL A 37 -9.14 -24.92 6.01
N ILE A 38 -9.22 -23.60 5.91
CA ILE A 38 -8.31 -22.69 6.59
C ILE A 38 -8.94 -22.31 7.92
N MET A 39 -8.19 -22.53 9.01
CA MET A 39 -8.53 -21.98 10.31
C MET A 39 -7.95 -20.57 10.42
N TRP A 40 -8.80 -19.55 10.53
CA TRP A 40 -8.35 -18.18 10.73
C TRP A 40 -9.24 -17.46 11.75
N LYS A 41 -8.63 -17.04 12.86
CA LYS A 41 -9.28 -16.27 13.95
C LYS A 41 -10.58 -16.92 14.47
N GLY A 42 -10.54 -18.24 14.67
CA GLY A 42 -11.69 -19.03 15.15
C GLY A 42 -12.68 -19.44 14.06
N SER A 43 -12.59 -18.86 12.86
CA SER A 43 -13.45 -19.18 11.73
C SER A 43 -12.85 -20.27 10.85
N LYS A 44 -13.71 -21.18 10.39
CA LYS A 44 -13.41 -22.20 9.37
C LYS A 44 -13.75 -21.64 8.00
N ILE A 45 -12.75 -21.47 7.15
CA ILE A 45 -12.91 -20.98 5.79
C ILE A 45 -12.73 -22.15 4.83
N PRO A 46 -13.82 -22.73 4.27
CA PRO A 46 -13.70 -23.73 3.24
C PRO A 46 -13.23 -23.07 1.94
N VAL A 47 -12.17 -23.63 1.34
CA VAL A 47 -11.66 -23.19 0.04
C VAL A 47 -12.11 -24.20 -1.00
N GLU A 48 -13.17 -23.91 -1.76
CA GLU A 48 -13.68 -24.82 -2.79
C GLU A 48 -12.84 -24.79 -4.07
N ASN A 49 -12.29 -23.61 -4.41
CA ASN A 49 -11.55 -23.42 -5.65
C ASN A 49 -10.17 -24.10 -5.60
N LYS A 50 -9.96 -25.10 -6.46
CA LYS A 50 -8.72 -25.86 -6.58
C LYS A 50 -7.49 -25.02 -6.92
N GLN A 51 -7.65 -23.94 -7.70
CA GLN A 51 -6.53 -23.05 -8.03
C GLN A 51 -6.08 -22.23 -6.81
N ILE A 52 -7.03 -21.80 -5.96
CA ILE A 52 -6.70 -21.13 -4.70
C ILE A 52 -6.02 -22.12 -3.74
N GLN A 53 -6.53 -23.35 -3.65
CA GLN A 53 -5.91 -24.40 -2.83
C GLN A 53 -4.45 -24.65 -3.24
N LEU A 54 -4.20 -24.82 -4.54
CA LEU A 54 -2.88 -25.08 -5.10
C LEU A 54 -1.91 -23.91 -4.88
N ALA A 55 -2.37 -22.67 -5.05
CA ALA A 55 -1.57 -21.48 -4.73
C ALA A 55 -1.21 -21.41 -3.24
N LEU A 56 -2.14 -21.78 -2.36
CA LEU A 56 -1.90 -21.82 -0.91
C LEU A 56 -0.97 -22.96 -0.47
N GLU A 57 -0.99 -24.10 -1.17
CA GLU A 57 -0.04 -25.19 -0.96
C GLU A 57 1.37 -24.75 -1.33
N LYS A 58 1.56 -24.21 -2.55
CA LYS A 58 2.83 -23.63 -2.97
C LYS A 58 3.33 -22.57 -1.99
N ALA A 59 2.45 -21.70 -1.51
CA ALA A 59 2.79 -20.71 -0.50
C ALA A 59 3.24 -21.36 0.82
N SER A 60 2.61 -22.46 1.24
CA SER A 60 3.02 -23.22 2.42
C SER A 60 4.41 -23.83 2.24
N ASP A 61 4.68 -24.43 1.09
CA ASP A 61 5.98 -25.03 0.78
C ASP A 61 7.08 -23.97 0.81
N ILE A 62 6.86 -22.84 0.15
CA ILE A 62 7.78 -21.70 0.16
C ILE A 62 8.06 -21.21 1.59
N LYS A 63 7.04 -21.13 2.46
CA LYS A 63 7.23 -20.72 3.87
C LYS A 63 8.14 -21.66 4.65
N THR A 64 8.10 -22.97 4.39
CA THR A 64 8.98 -23.93 5.11
C THR A 64 10.45 -23.75 4.73
N THR A 65 10.74 -23.22 3.54
CA THR A 65 12.10 -22.91 3.09
C THR A 65 12.65 -21.57 3.62
N LEU A 66 11.78 -20.69 4.14
CA LEU A 66 12.13 -19.36 4.64
C LEU A 66 13.17 -19.36 5.79
N PRO A 67 13.07 -20.21 6.84
CA PRO A 67 14.05 -20.24 7.93
C PRO A 67 15.41 -20.83 7.53
N SER A 68 15.48 -21.61 6.44
CA SER A 68 16.73 -22.27 6.01
C SER A 68 17.67 -21.36 5.22
N LYS A 69 17.20 -20.21 4.72
CA LYS A 69 18.00 -19.29 3.92
C LYS A 69 18.62 -18.23 4.82
N SER A 70 19.95 -18.19 4.90
CA SER A 70 20.68 -17.23 5.76
C SER A 70 20.84 -15.85 5.10
N ASP A 71 21.07 -15.81 3.79
CA ASP A 71 21.34 -14.56 3.05
C ASP A 71 20.07 -13.68 2.95
N PRO A 72 20.12 -12.39 3.34
CA PRO A 72 19.01 -11.45 3.17
C PRO A 72 18.48 -11.38 1.72
N LYS A 73 19.34 -11.50 0.71
CA LYS A 73 18.89 -11.46 -0.71
C LYS A 73 18.04 -12.67 -1.08
N ASP A 74 18.43 -13.85 -0.59
CA ASP A 74 17.68 -15.09 -0.80
C ASP A 74 16.35 -15.08 -0.04
N LYS A 75 16.34 -14.50 1.17
CA LYS A 75 15.09 -14.26 1.92
C LYS A 75 14.15 -13.33 1.15
N LEU A 76 14.66 -12.22 0.59
CA LEU A 76 13.87 -11.29 -0.22
C LEU A 76 13.30 -11.95 -1.48
N SER A 77 14.09 -12.76 -2.17
CA SER A 77 13.63 -13.53 -3.34
C SER A 77 12.49 -14.48 -2.97
N THR A 78 12.67 -15.25 -1.89
CA THR A 78 11.68 -16.22 -1.40
C THR A 78 10.37 -15.54 -0.94
N LEU A 79 10.47 -14.41 -0.24
CA LEU A 79 9.31 -13.59 0.12
C LEU A 79 8.60 -13.02 -1.10
N THR A 80 9.35 -12.67 -2.15
CA THR A 80 8.78 -12.20 -3.42
C THR A 80 7.98 -13.30 -4.11
N ASP A 81 8.48 -14.53 -4.13
CA ASP A 81 7.76 -15.67 -4.70
C ASP A 81 6.54 -16.05 -3.86
N LEU A 82 6.67 -16.03 -2.53
CA LEU A 82 5.54 -16.21 -1.63
C LEU A 82 4.42 -15.19 -1.88
N LEU A 83 4.78 -13.91 -2.04
CA LEU A 83 3.83 -12.85 -2.35
C LEU A 83 3.15 -13.06 -3.70
N LYS A 84 3.86 -13.56 -4.73
CA LYS A 84 3.24 -13.88 -6.03
C LYS A 84 2.12 -14.90 -5.89
N GLU A 85 2.33 -15.95 -5.10
CA GLU A 85 1.29 -16.98 -4.88
C GLU A 85 0.07 -16.41 -4.13
N TYR A 86 0.27 -15.57 -3.12
CA TYR A 86 -0.84 -14.88 -2.44
C TYR A 86 -1.57 -13.87 -3.34
N VAL A 87 -0.86 -13.18 -4.25
CA VAL A 87 -1.48 -12.28 -5.23
C VAL A 87 -2.34 -13.07 -6.23
N LYS A 88 -1.84 -14.20 -6.74
CA LYS A 88 -2.60 -15.11 -7.61
C LYS A 88 -3.86 -15.62 -6.92
N ALA A 89 -3.74 -16.12 -5.69
CA ALA A 89 -4.88 -16.59 -4.90
C ALA A 89 -5.92 -15.45 -4.70
N SER A 90 -5.44 -14.24 -4.39
CA SER A 90 -6.30 -13.07 -4.19
C SER A 90 -7.03 -12.63 -5.46
N SER A 91 -6.39 -12.69 -6.64
CA SER A 91 -7.05 -12.35 -7.90
C SER A 91 -8.14 -13.36 -8.26
N ILE A 92 -7.86 -14.66 -8.07
CA ILE A 92 -8.83 -15.73 -8.33
C ILE A 92 -10.04 -15.58 -7.40
N CYS A 93 -9.80 -15.37 -6.10
CA CYS A 93 -10.84 -15.12 -5.11
C CYS A 93 -11.69 -13.89 -5.46
N GLN A 94 -11.09 -12.83 -5.99
CA GLN A 94 -11.81 -11.62 -6.42
C GLN A 94 -12.70 -11.90 -7.64
N THR A 95 -12.20 -12.65 -8.62
CA THR A 95 -12.99 -13.05 -9.80
C THR A 95 -14.18 -13.91 -9.40
N GLU A 96 -14.00 -14.86 -8.48
CA GLU A 96 -15.10 -15.66 -7.94
C GLU A 96 -16.13 -14.84 -7.19
N LEU A 97 -15.69 -13.86 -6.39
CA LEU A 97 -16.58 -12.97 -5.67
C LEU A 97 -17.45 -12.17 -6.64
N LEU A 98 -16.85 -11.58 -7.68
CA LEU A 98 -17.58 -10.83 -8.71
C LEU A 98 -18.56 -11.72 -9.49
N SER A 99 -18.17 -12.96 -9.80
CA SER A 99 -19.05 -13.93 -10.44
C SER A 99 -20.23 -14.32 -9.56
N ASN A 100 -20.03 -14.38 -8.24
CA ASN A 100 -21.10 -14.68 -7.28
C ASN A 100 -22.05 -13.47 -7.15
N GLU A 101 -21.52 -12.25 -7.07
CA GLU A 101 -22.32 -11.01 -6.99
C GLU A 101 -23.14 -10.75 -8.26
N GLY A 102 -22.65 -11.18 -9.43
CA GLY A 102 -23.35 -11.05 -10.72
C GLY A 102 -24.44 -12.09 -10.99
N ALA A 103 -24.67 -13.05 -10.08
CA ALA A 103 -25.69 -14.08 -10.25
C ALA A 103 -27.11 -13.47 -10.16
N LYS A 104 -27.93 -13.67 -11.20
CA LYS A 104 -29.29 -13.10 -11.31
C LYS A 104 -30.28 -13.63 -10.26
N LEU A 105 -30.11 -14.88 -9.82
CA LEU A 105 -30.88 -15.48 -8.74
C LEU A 105 -30.00 -15.64 -7.50
N ARG A 106 -30.41 -15.00 -6.40
CA ARG A 106 -29.79 -15.22 -5.09
C ARG A 106 -30.41 -16.45 -4.43
N THR A 107 -29.55 -17.30 -3.89
CA THR A 107 -29.94 -18.47 -3.10
C THR A 107 -29.15 -18.47 -1.79
N VAL A 108 -29.68 -19.11 -0.75
CA VAL A 108 -29.00 -19.21 0.56
C VAL A 108 -27.59 -19.78 0.44
N ASN A 109 -27.36 -20.71 -0.50
CA ASN A 109 -26.04 -21.28 -0.75
C ASN A 109 -25.08 -20.29 -1.43
N LEU A 110 -25.58 -19.44 -2.35
CA LEU A 110 -24.78 -18.39 -2.97
C LEU A 110 -24.39 -17.31 -1.96
N ASP A 111 -25.30 -16.92 -1.07
CA ASP A 111 -25.03 -15.94 -0.01
C ASP A 111 -23.99 -16.46 0.99
N ARG A 112 -24.11 -17.72 1.45
CA ARG A 112 -23.06 -18.38 2.27
C ARG A 112 -21.72 -18.45 1.56
N LYS A 113 -21.72 -18.79 0.26
CA LYS A 113 -20.49 -18.81 -0.53
C LYS A 113 -19.87 -17.41 -0.64
N ALA A 114 -20.68 -16.36 -0.79
CA ALA A 114 -20.20 -14.99 -0.84
C ALA A 114 -19.57 -14.57 0.50
N GLU A 115 -20.16 -14.96 1.64
CA GLU A 115 -19.58 -14.73 2.96
C GLU A 115 -18.22 -15.41 3.14
N TYR A 116 -18.11 -16.70 2.75
CA TYR A 116 -16.83 -17.41 2.78
C TYR A 116 -15.78 -16.78 1.86
N LEU A 117 -16.16 -16.35 0.66
CA LEU A 117 -15.26 -15.67 -0.27
C LEU A 117 -14.81 -14.30 0.26
N LYS A 118 -15.68 -13.54 0.93
CA LYS A 118 -15.30 -12.29 1.60
C LYS A 118 -14.29 -12.55 2.71
N LEU A 119 -14.56 -13.54 3.56
CA LEU A 119 -13.67 -13.91 4.65
C LEU A 119 -12.32 -14.46 4.14
N LEU A 120 -12.34 -15.24 3.07
CA LEU A 120 -11.14 -15.74 2.38
C LEU A 120 -10.33 -14.60 1.78
N LYS A 121 -10.99 -13.64 1.11
CA LYS A 121 -10.34 -12.44 0.58
C LYS A 121 -9.68 -11.63 1.68
N LEU A 122 -10.32 -11.52 2.84
CA LEU A 122 -9.77 -10.83 4.00
C LEU A 122 -8.52 -11.54 4.54
N TYR A 123 -8.58 -12.87 4.68
CA TYR A 123 -7.43 -13.70 5.05
C TYR A 123 -6.26 -13.54 4.06
N LEU A 124 -6.52 -13.65 2.76
CA LEU A 124 -5.49 -13.52 1.71
C LEU A 124 -4.88 -12.12 1.71
N THR A 125 -5.70 -11.11 1.93
CA THR A 125 -5.26 -9.72 2.06
C THR A 125 -4.36 -9.58 3.28
N PHE A 126 -4.78 -10.07 4.45
CA PHE A 126 -3.97 -10.06 5.67
C PHE A 126 -2.60 -10.72 5.46
N GLN A 127 -2.56 -11.94 4.92
CA GLN A 127 -1.30 -12.67 4.68
C GLN A 127 -0.38 -11.91 3.71
N LYS A 128 -0.93 -11.41 2.60
CA LYS A 128 -0.19 -10.60 1.62
C LYS A 128 0.47 -9.39 2.28
N LEU A 129 -0.24 -8.71 3.16
CA LEU A 129 0.26 -7.51 3.83
C LEU A 129 1.32 -7.84 4.87
N LYS A 130 1.12 -8.91 5.63
CA LYS A 130 2.13 -9.42 6.57
C LYS A 130 3.45 -9.72 5.86
N PHE A 131 3.42 -10.46 4.74
CA PHE A 131 4.66 -10.77 4.01
C PHE A 131 5.24 -9.57 3.25
N LYS A 132 4.41 -8.61 2.82
CA LYS A 132 4.91 -7.31 2.30
C LYS A 132 5.66 -6.56 3.41
N LEU A 133 5.16 -6.59 4.64
CA LEU A 133 5.80 -5.96 5.80
C LEU A 133 7.15 -6.62 6.11
N ASP A 134 7.17 -7.96 6.21
CA ASP A 134 8.39 -8.73 6.47
C ASP A 134 9.47 -8.45 5.40
N ARG A 135 9.06 -8.43 4.12
CA ARG A 135 9.94 -8.07 3.01
C ARG A 135 10.45 -6.63 3.12
N GLY A 136 9.56 -5.70 3.44
CA GLY A 136 9.91 -4.29 3.65
C GLY A 136 10.88 -4.10 4.81
N GLN A 137 10.78 -4.90 5.86
CA GLN A 137 11.70 -4.88 7.00
C GLN A 137 13.12 -5.26 6.58
N ILE A 138 13.28 -6.38 5.88
CA ILE A 138 14.61 -6.85 5.44
C ILE A 138 15.24 -5.83 4.49
N GLN A 139 14.46 -5.26 3.57
CA GLN A 139 14.94 -4.17 2.70
C GLN A 139 15.37 -2.96 3.52
N PHE A 140 14.57 -2.55 4.51
CA PHE A 140 14.90 -1.43 5.38
C PHE A 140 16.20 -1.68 6.17
N GLU A 141 16.39 -2.88 6.72
CA GLU A 141 17.61 -3.26 7.44
C GLU A 141 18.86 -3.25 6.54
N GLU A 142 18.74 -3.75 5.30
CA GLU A 142 19.83 -3.71 4.31
C GLU A 142 20.20 -2.26 3.97
N LEU A 143 19.21 -1.42 3.72
CA LEU A 143 19.40 -0.01 3.38
C LEU A 143 19.94 0.80 4.55
N LEU A 144 19.48 0.52 5.78
CA LEU A 144 20.00 1.13 6.99
C LEU A 144 21.47 0.76 7.21
N SER A 145 21.82 -0.50 6.97
CA SER A 145 23.21 -0.99 7.05
C SER A 145 24.12 -0.29 6.03
N GLN A 146 23.63 -0.07 4.80
CA GLN A 146 24.34 0.72 3.78
C GLN A 146 24.51 2.19 4.20
N VAL A 147 23.52 2.79 4.86
CA VAL A 147 23.63 4.17 5.37
C VAL A 147 24.63 4.26 6.51
N LYS A 148 24.62 3.29 7.44
CA LYS A 148 25.55 3.23 8.58
C LYS A 148 26.99 3.00 8.11
N SER A 149 27.23 2.14 7.10
CA SER A 149 28.57 1.89 6.54
C SER A 149 29.15 3.10 5.79
N VAL A 150 28.32 3.85 5.06
CA VAL A 150 28.74 5.11 4.40
C VAL A 150 29.06 6.22 5.42
N GLY A 151 28.49 6.16 6.62
CA GLY A 151 28.79 7.07 7.72
C GLY A 151 30.22 6.97 8.25
N ILE A 152 30.85 5.78 8.15
CA ILE A 152 32.16 5.47 8.74
C ILE A 152 33.32 5.90 7.83
N GLN A 153 33.13 5.95 6.51
CA GLN A 153 34.18 6.33 5.53
C GLN A 153 34.21 7.82 5.17
N ALA A 154 33.64 8.69 6.01
CA ALA A 154 33.30 10.07 5.65
C ALA A 154 34.35 11.14 6.02
N GLU A 155 35.64 10.84 5.92
CA GLU A 155 36.72 11.84 6.11
C GLU A 155 37.22 12.47 4.80
N GLU A 156 36.90 11.92 3.62
CA GLU A 156 37.32 12.50 2.33
C GLU A 156 36.20 13.29 1.60
N GLU A 157 36.57 14.32 0.82
CA GLU A 157 35.64 15.17 0.05
C GLU A 157 34.73 14.40 -0.93
N LYS A 158 35.18 13.25 -1.44
CA LYS A 158 34.37 12.32 -2.25
C LYS A 158 33.24 11.67 -1.42
N GLY A 159 33.42 11.54 -0.11
CA GLY A 159 32.43 11.05 0.85
C GLY A 159 31.25 12.00 1.05
N LYS A 160 31.43 13.33 0.95
CA LYS A 160 30.34 14.33 1.06
C LYS A 160 29.35 14.27 -0.11
N LYS A 161 29.83 14.03 -1.35
CA LYS A 161 28.97 13.81 -2.53
C LYS A 161 28.23 12.48 -2.46
N LYS A 162 28.91 11.39 -2.06
CA LYS A 162 28.26 10.09 -1.78
C LYS A 162 27.21 10.23 -0.68
N LYS A 163 27.47 10.93 0.43
CA LYS A 163 26.52 11.17 1.54
C LYS A 163 25.24 11.91 1.11
N LYS A 164 25.32 12.84 0.15
CA LYS A 164 24.14 13.46 -0.47
C LYS A 164 23.38 12.46 -1.36
N GLN A 165 24.07 11.66 -2.17
CA GLN A 165 23.46 10.60 -2.99
C GLN A 165 22.85 9.47 -2.15
N THR A 166 23.44 9.06 -1.04
CA THR A 166 22.91 8.02 -0.12
C THR A 166 21.70 8.53 0.67
N LYS A 167 21.66 9.83 1.00
CA LYS A 167 20.47 10.47 1.57
C LYS A 167 19.34 10.64 0.54
N VAL A 168 19.67 10.84 -0.73
CA VAL A 168 18.72 10.77 -1.85
C VAL A 168 18.29 9.32 -2.10
N ALA A 169 19.16 8.32 -1.91
CA ALA A 169 18.81 6.91 -1.95
C ALA A 169 17.84 6.54 -0.80
N LEU A 170 18.02 7.08 0.40
CA LEU A 170 17.02 7.03 1.49
C LEU A 170 15.67 7.66 1.08
N SER A 171 15.69 8.68 0.21
CA SER A 171 14.47 9.25 -0.37
C SER A 171 13.87 8.45 -1.53
N SER A 172 14.63 7.56 -2.17
CA SER A 172 14.08 6.54 -3.09
C SER A 172 13.68 5.24 -2.38
N VAL A 173 14.15 5.01 -1.15
CA VAL A 173 13.53 4.05 -0.21
C VAL A 173 12.18 4.58 0.27
N LEU A 174 11.98 5.90 0.29
CA LEU A 174 10.67 6.51 0.58
C LEU A 174 9.58 6.12 -0.44
N THR A 175 9.93 5.69 -1.66
CA THR A 175 8.98 5.13 -2.65
C THR A 175 8.56 3.69 -2.32
N SER A 176 9.37 2.91 -1.57
CA SER A 176 8.89 1.63 -1.02
C SER A 176 7.88 1.83 0.13
N LEU A 177 7.79 3.04 0.70
CA LEU A 177 6.85 3.39 1.77
C LEU A 177 5.41 3.66 1.30
N GLU A 178 5.15 3.75 0.00
CA GLU A 178 3.79 3.77 -0.54
C GLU A 178 3.08 2.43 -0.29
N SER A 179 3.82 1.32 -0.36
CA SER A 179 3.32 -0.01 -0.01
C SER A 179 2.97 -0.15 1.49
N LEU A 180 3.60 0.63 2.37
CA LEU A 180 3.26 0.70 3.80
C LEU A 180 1.99 1.51 4.08
N MET A 181 1.65 2.49 3.22
CA MET A 181 0.34 3.15 3.29
C MET A 181 -0.79 2.20 2.89
N GLU A 182 -0.58 1.36 1.87
CA GLU A 182 -1.54 0.30 1.50
C GLU A 182 -1.76 -0.67 2.67
N ILE A 183 -0.68 -1.06 3.37
CA ILE A 183 -0.73 -1.87 4.60
C ILE A 183 -1.55 -1.17 5.68
N THR A 184 -1.38 0.13 5.88
CA THR A 184 -2.12 0.91 6.87
C THR A 184 -3.63 0.93 6.62
N GLN A 185 -4.04 1.10 5.37
CA GLN A 185 -5.46 1.25 5.01
C GLN A 185 -6.20 -0.08 5.04
N THR A 186 -5.53 -1.15 4.64
CA THR A 186 -6.07 -2.51 4.67
C THR A 186 -6.11 -3.11 6.08
N LEU A 187 -5.17 -2.75 6.96
CA LEU A 187 -5.19 -3.18 8.37
C LEU A 187 -6.33 -2.55 9.20
N LYS A 188 -6.72 -1.31 8.88
CA LYS A 188 -7.91 -0.68 9.47
C LYS A 188 -9.19 -1.40 9.07
N LEU A 189 -9.30 -1.76 7.78
CA LEU A 189 -10.44 -2.53 7.26
C LEU A 189 -10.53 -3.93 7.90
N THR A 190 -9.39 -4.59 8.14
CA THR A 190 -9.39 -5.90 8.85
C THR A 190 -9.81 -5.80 10.31
N ALA A 191 -9.54 -4.67 10.99
CA ALA A 191 -9.93 -4.48 12.39
C ALA A 191 -11.44 -4.26 12.54
N GLU A 192 -12.07 -3.58 11.58
CA GLU A 192 -13.53 -3.36 11.54
C GLU A 192 -14.31 -4.64 11.21
N GLU A 193 -13.81 -5.46 10.28
CA GLU A 193 -14.53 -6.66 9.81
C GLU A 193 -14.41 -7.88 10.76
N VAL A 194 -13.33 -8.02 11.53
CA VAL A 194 -13.07 -9.24 12.34
C VAL A 194 -13.45 -9.09 13.83
N LYS A 195 -13.83 -7.88 14.30
CA LYS A 195 -14.14 -7.60 15.73
C LYS A 195 -13.11 -8.18 16.72
N ASP A 196 -11.85 -8.29 16.30
CA ASP A 196 -10.78 -8.88 17.11
C ASP A 196 -9.82 -7.77 17.57
N ASN A 197 -10.01 -7.35 18.83
CA ASN A 197 -9.19 -6.33 19.47
C ASN A 197 -7.72 -6.76 19.62
N GLN A 198 -7.41 -8.08 19.69
CA GLN A 198 -6.05 -8.56 19.88
C GLN A 198 -5.19 -8.31 18.63
N THR A 199 -5.72 -8.57 17.43
CA THR A 199 -5.00 -8.31 16.17
C THR A 199 -4.72 -6.83 15.92
N SER A 200 -5.62 -5.95 16.36
CA SER A 200 -5.41 -4.50 16.30
C SER A 200 -4.20 -4.12 17.14
N THR A 201 -4.11 -4.63 18.37
CA THR A 201 -2.98 -4.34 19.28
C THR A 201 -1.64 -4.93 18.82
N GLU A 202 -1.61 -6.16 18.29
CA GLU A 202 -0.39 -6.82 17.82
C GLU A 202 0.27 -6.09 16.63
N ILE A 203 -0.54 -5.40 15.83
CA ILE A 203 -0.09 -4.77 14.59
C ILE A 203 0.09 -3.26 14.77
N GLN A 204 -0.64 -2.65 15.71
CA GLN A 204 -0.58 -1.21 15.99
C GLN A 204 0.81 -0.76 16.45
N GLY A 205 1.48 -1.52 17.31
CA GLY A 205 2.84 -1.21 17.79
C GLY A 205 3.88 -1.13 16.65
N PRO A 206 4.08 -2.22 15.88
CA PRO A 206 4.95 -2.21 14.70
C PRO A 206 4.56 -1.14 13.68
N TYR A 207 3.26 -0.94 13.44
CA TYR A 207 2.74 0.10 12.55
C TYR A 207 3.21 1.51 12.95
N LEU A 208 3.05 1.87 14.22
CA LEU A 208 3.48 3.17 14.74
C LEU A 208 5.00 3.32 14.68
N CYS A 209 5.75 2.24 14.91
CA CYS A 209 7.19 2.24 14.75
C CYS A 209 7.60 2.58 13.31
N TYR A 210 7.02 1.90 12.31
CA TYR A 210 7.27 2.19 10.89
C TYR A 210 6.90 3.61 10.50
N ARG A 211 5.74 4.10 10.96
CA ARG A 211 5.28 5.46 10.68
C ARG A 211 6.24 6.51 11.25
N THR A 212 6.78 6.25 12.44
CA THR A 212 7.78 7.10 13.10
C THR A 212 9.07 7.13 12.30
N LEU A 213 9.63 5.96 11.95
CA LEU A 213 10.83 5.83 11.13
C LEU A 213 10.68 6.55 9.78
N ARG A 214 9.54 6.38 9.10
CA ARG A 214 9.21 7.09 7.86
C ARG A 214 9.25 8.60 8.05
N CYS A 215 8.60 9.10 9.10
CA CYS A 215 8.55 10.53 9.37
C CYS A 215 9.95 11.11 9.61
N TYR A 216 10.77 10.37 10.37
CA TYR A 216 12.14 10.74 10.70
C TYR A 216 13.03 10.86 9.46
N TYR A 217 13.12 9.81 8.63
CA TYR A 217 14.00 9.86 7.45
C TYR A 217 13.52 10.86 6.40
N LYS A 218 12.20 11.11 6.32
CA LYS A 218 11.65 12.19 5.49
C LYS A 218 12.10 13.57 5.98
N ALA A 219 12.08 13.80 7.30
CA ALA A 219 12.58 15.03 7.90
C ALA A 219 14.09 15.22 7.64
N ASP A 220 14.88 14.15 7.77
CA ASP A 220 16.32 14.16 7.46
C ASP A 220 16.60 14.49 5.98
N GLY A 221 15.74 14.02 5.07
CA GLY A 221 15.77 14.37 3.66
C GLY A 221 15.58 15.87 3.43
N PHE A 222 14.54 16.46 4.02
CA PHE A 222 14.30 17.91 3.93
C PHE A 222 15.42 18.73 4.56
N GLN A 223 15.92 18.30 5.72
CA GLN A 223 17.06 18.94 6.38
C GLN A 223 18.28 18.98 5.47
N SER A 224 18.51 17.92 4.69
CA SER A 224 19.65 17.80 3.78
C SER A 224 19.50 18.65 2.51
N ARG A 225 18.27 19.03 2.15
CA ARG A 225 17.95 19.97 1.07
C ARG A 225 17.85 21.43 1.52
N ALA A 226 18.22 21.72 2.76
CA ALA A 226 18.06 23.03 3.39
C ALA A 226 16.60 23.53 3.48
N GLU A 227 15.63 22.62 3.37
CA GLU A 227 14.21 22.92 3.59
C GLU A 227 13.88 22.82 5.08
N PHE A 228 14.54 23.67 5.89
CA PHE A 228 14.59 23.55 7.35
C PHE A 228 13.23 23.67 8.04
N ALA A 229 12.35 24.56 7.55
CA ALA A 229 11.00 24.70 8.08
C ALA A 229 10.17 23.41 7.93
N LYS A 230 10.25 22.74 6.76
CA LYS A 230 9.56 21.46 6.53
C LYS A 230 10.16 20.34 7.37
N ALA A 231 11.49 20.32 7.50
CA ALA A 231 12.19 19.37 8.36
C ALA A 231 11.76 19.51 9.83
N TYR A 232 11.70 20.74 10.35
CA TYR A 232 11.25 21.04 11.71
C TYR A 232 9.85 20.51 12.01
N MET A 233 8.87 20.81 11.14
CA MET A 233 7.49 20.34 11.30
C MET A 233 7.40 18.81 11.33
N LEU A 234 8.19 18.13 10.49
CA LEU A 234 8.21 16.67 10.47
C LEU A 234 8.93 16.06 11.67
N TYR A 235 9.96 16.71 12.21
CA TYR A 235 10.57 16.27 13.48
C TYR A 235 9.59 16.39 14.64
N GLN A 236 8.82 17.49 14.72
CA GLN A 236 7.77 17.61 15.73
C GLN A 236 6.72 16.50 15.64
N LEU A 237 6.25 16.20 14.42
CA LEU A 237 5.33 15.09 14.19
C LEU A 237 5.95 13.75 14.60
N CYS A 238 7.22 13.54 14.24
CA CYS A 238 7.96 12.33 14.59
C CYS A 238 8.07 12.15 16.11
N THR A 239 8.28 13.22 16.89
CA THR A 239 8.31 13.16 18.36
C THR A 239 6.99 12.68 18.95
N LYS A 240 5.86 13.10 18.38
CA LYS A 240 4.53 12.61 18.81
C LYS A 240 4.37 11.13 18.49
N LEU A 241 4.63 10.75 17.24
CA LEU A 241 4.51 9.37 16.79
C LEU A 241 5.45 8.40 17.52
N ALA A 242 6.65 8.84 17.87
CA ALA A 242 7.62 8.04 18.62
C ALA A 242 7.10 7.68 20.01
N LYS A 243 6.41 8.62 20.70
CA LYS A 243 5.79 8.34 22.00
C LYS A 243 4.69 7.30 21.86
N ASP A 244 3.76 7.51 20.93
CA ASP A 244 2.67 6.57 20.66
C ASP A 244 3.21 5.18 20.30
N ALA A 245 4.30 5.12 19.53
CA ALA A 245 4.94 3.86 19.12
C ALA A 245 5.59 3.11 20.30
N ILE A 246 6.27 3.82 21.19
CA ILE A 246 6.91 3.24 22.38
C ILE A 246 5.87 2.75 23.37
N GLU A 247 4.75 3.45 23.51
CA GLU A 247 3.65 3.02 24.39
C GLU A 247 2.88 1.82 23.83
N ALA A 248 2.69 1.75 22.51
CA ALA A 248 1.91 0.70 21.88
C ALA A 248 2.71 -0.58 21.57
N SER A 249 4.04 -0.51 21.46
CA SER A 249 4.89 -1.64 21.07
C SER A 249 5.63 -2.21 22.28
N LYS A 250 5.55 -3.53 22.48
CA LYS A 250 6.20 -4.21 23.62
C LYS A 250 7.65 -4.56 23.34
N GLU A 251 7.94 -5.18 22.19
CA GLU A 251 9.28 -5.66 21.83
C GLU A 251 9.47 -5.68 20.31
N GLY A 252 10.72 -5.57 19.84
CA GLY A 252 11.08 -5.73 18.43
C GLY A 252 12.27 -4.86 18.00
N TYR A 253 12.90 -5.23 16.89
CA TYR A 253 14.01 -4.47 16.30
C TYR A 253 13.61 -3.03 15.96
N LEU A 254 12.41 -2.84 15.41
CA LEU A 254 11.88 -1.54 15.02
C LEU A 254 11.69 -0.61 16.22
N LEU A 255 11.22 -1.15 17.35
CA LEU A 255 11.05 -0.40 18.59
C LEU A 255 12.41 0.13 19.08
N LYS A 256 13.45 -0.72 19.09
CA LYS A 256 14.81 -0.30 19.47
C LYS A 256 15.33 0.84 18.59
N GLU A 257 15.09 0.79 17.27
CA GLU A 257 15.50 1.87 16.38
C GLU A 257 14.69 3.15 16.62
N VAL A 258 13.38 3.04 16.92
CA VAL A 258 12.53 4.17 17.28
C VAL A 258 12.97 4.81 18.60
N GLU A 259 13.32 4.03 19.61
CA GLU A 259 13.87 4.52 20.89
C GLU A 259 15.20 5.25 20.68
N ASN A 260 16.07 4.73 19.82
CA ASN A 260 17.33 5.39 19.46
C ASN A 260 17.08 6.73 18.77
N ILE A 261 16.14 6.78 17.83
CA ILE A 261 15.76 8.01 17.14
C ILE A 261 15.08 9.00 18.09
N ALA A 262 14.25 8.52 19.02
CA ALA A 262 13.57 9.36 20.00
C ALA A 262 14.55 10.17 20.86
N LYS A 263 15.73 9.61 21.16
CA LYS A 263 16.80 10.31 21.87
C LYS A 263 17.44 11.43 21.03
N GLU A 264 17.56 11.25 19.71
CA GLU A 264 18.15 12.22 18.79
C GLU A 264 17.16 13.31 18.31
N LEU A 265 15.85 13.04 18.37
CA LEU A 265 14.80 13.91 17.86
C LEU A 265 14.83 15.35 18.43
N PRO A 266 14.96 15.57 19.75
CA PRO A 266 15.01 16.92 20.31
C PRO A 266 16.14 17.74 19.72
N LYS A 267 17.35 17.17 19.66
CA LYS A 267 18.53 17.82 19.08
C LYS A 267 18.30 18.19 17.61
N LYS A 268 17.74 17.28 16.81
CA LYS A 268 17.44 17.55 15.40
C LYS A 268 16.34 18.60 15.23
N GLN A 269 15.31 18.57 16.07
CA GLN A 269 14.23 19.54 16.08
C GLN A 269 14.75 20.95 16.36
N TYR A 270 15.52 21.15 17.44
CA TYR A 270 16.08 22.47 17.76
C TYR A 270 17.05 22.96 16.69
N LYS A 271 17.87 22.07 16.14
CA LYS A 271 18.78 22.41 15.03
C LYS A 271 18.02 22.86 13.79
N ALA A 272 16.99 22.12 13.38
CA ALA A 272 16.18 22.48 12.22
C ALA A 272 15.44 23.81 12.45
N HIS A 273 14.94 24.03 13.67
CA HIS A 273 14.28 25.28 14.03
C HIS A 273 15.22 26.48 13.94
N ALA A 274 16.39 26.40 14.56
CA ALA A 274 17.39 27.46 14.51
C ALA A 274 17.83 27.76 13.07
N MET A 275 18.05 26.73 12.25
CA MET A 275 18.40 26.89 10.83
C MET A 275 17.26 27.52 10.02
N ALA A 276 16.00 27.20 10.32
CA ALA A 276 14.86 27.82 9.67
C ALA A 276 14.73 29.31 10.00
N LEU A 277 14.96 29.71 11.25
CA LEU A 277 14.98 31.11 11.66
C LEU A 277 16.12 31.89 11.00
N MET A 278 17.31 31.29 10.92
CA MET A 278 18.43 31.90 10.20
C MET A 278 18.12 32.07 8.71
N ASP A 279 17.53 31.06 8.06
CA ASP A 279 17.14 31.12 6.65
C ASP A 279 16.02 32.15 6.38
N GLN A 280 15.12 32.35 7.34
CA GLN A 280 14.12 33.41 7.25
C GLN A 280 14.76 34.80 7.39
N ASN A 281 15.63 34.99 8.39
CA ASN A 281 16.33 36.27 8.60
C ASN A 281 17.23 36.64 7.42
N THR A 282 17.90 35.68 6.78
CA THR A 282 18.70 35.95 5.58
C THR A 282 17.82 36.39 4.42
N LYS A 283 16.69 35.72 4.18
CA LYS A 283 15.72 36.09 3.15
C LYS A 283 15.14 37.48 3.38
N GLU A 284 14.70 37.78 4.60
CA GLU A 284 14.20 39.11 4.97
C GLU A 284 15.27 40.19 4.79
N ASN A 285 16.52 39.93 5.21
CA ASN A 285 17.61 40.87 4.99
C ASN A 285 17.95 41.08 3.51
N THR A 286 17.89 40.03 2.68
CA THR A 286 18.07 40.19 1.23
C THR A 286 16.95 40.98 0.58
N LEU A 287 15.70 40.77 1.01
CA LEU A 287 14.54 41.54 0.55
C LEU A 287 14.67 43.00 0.99
N ASN A 288 14.98 43.25 2.26
CA ASN A 288 15.17 44.60 2.79
C ASN A 288 16.30 45.35 2.07
N LYS A 289 17.41 44.69 1.74
CA LYS A 289 18.48 45.28 0.91
C LYS A 289 18.01 45.56 -0.52
N SER A 290 17.25 44.66 -1.12
CA SER A 290 16.67 44.85 -2.45
C SER A 290 15.67 46.00 -2.49
N VAL A 291 14.89 46.20 -1.41
CA VAL A 291 13.90 47.27 -1.30
C VAL A 291 14.55 48.59 -0.88
N ALA A 292 15.61 48.59 -0.07
CA ALA A 292 16.35 49.80 0.27
C ALA A 292 17.01 50.47 -0.94
N GLY A 293 17.31 49.70 -2.00
CA GLY A 293 17.75 50.22 -3.29
C GLY A 293 16.62 50.84 -4.14
N LEU A 294 15.35 50.55 -3.82
CA LEU A 294 14.20 51.19 -4.45
C LEU A 294 13.99 52.56 -3.81
N ARG A 295 14.69 53.58 -4.33
CA ARG A 295 14.31 54.97 -4.07
C ARG A 295 12.92 55.23 -4.64
N ILE A 296 11.90 55.16 -3.79
CA ILE A 296 10.58 55.69 -4.11
C ILE A 296 10.74 57.21 -4.05
N GLU A 297 11.00 57.84 -5.19
CA GLU A 297 10.88 59.30 -5.27
C GLU A 297 9.44 59.69 -4.89
N PRO A 298 9.23 60.64 -3.97
CA PRO A 298 7.93 61.07 -3.48
C PRO A 298 7.22 61.97 -4.51
N LYS A 299 7.16 61.52 -5.76
CA LYS A 299 6.43 62.18 -6.85
C LYS A 299 5.18 61.36 -7.18
N PRO A 300 4.01 62.00 -7.34
CA PRO A 300 2.80 61.36 -7.81
C PRO A 300 3.04 60.56 -9.10
N LEU A 301 2.34 59.43 -9.26
CA LEU A 301 2.50 58.54 -10.42
C LEU A 301 2.32 59.27 -11.76
N LEU A 302 1.44 60.28 -11.78
CA LEU A 302 1.16 61.14 -12.93
C LEU A 302 2.41 61.92 -13.40
N GLU A 303 3.27 62.35 -12.47
CA GLU A 303 4.51 63.08 -12.76
C GLU A 303 5.66 62.14 -13.20
N ARG A 304 5.49 60.83 -12.98
CA ARG A 304 6.49 59.78 -13.31
C ARG A 304 6.16 59.01 -14.60
N LEU A 305 5.05 59.32 -15.26
CA LEU A 305 4.60 58.60 -16.47
C LEU A 305 5.64 58.64 -17.61
N GLY A 306 6.46 59.69 -17.68
CA GLY A 306 7.52 59.85 -18.68
C GLY A 306 8.92 59.38 -18.25
N THR A 307 9.11 58.93 -17.01
CA THR A 307 10.42 58.53 -16.44
C THR A 307 10.49 57.05 -16.07
N PHE A 308 9.70 56.21 -16.75
CA PHE A 308 9.82 54.76 -16.60
C PHE A 308 11.23 54.32 -17.04
N ASN A 309 12.07 54.04 -16.05
CA ASN A 309 13.46 53.68 -16.27
C ASN A 309 13.50 52.21 -16.67
N TRP A 310 13.84 51.94 -17.93
CA TRP A 310 14.13 50.60 -18.43
C TRP A 310 15.43 50.14 -17.76
N GLY A 311 15.34 49.60 -16.54
CA GLY A 311 16.44 48.82 -15.98
C GLY A 311 16.82 47.74 -17.00
N SER A 312 18.11 47.64 -17.33
CA SER A 312 18.65 46.82 -18.43
C SER A 312 18.38 45.31 -18.33
N ASP A 313 17.68 44.85 -17.29
CA ASP A 313 17.26 43.47 -17.08
C ASP A 313 15.75 43.40 -16.80
N THR A 314 14.93 43.69 -17.80
CA THR A 314 13.49 43.43 -17.72
C THR A 314 13.11 42.20 -18.55
N ASN A 315 12.96 41.07 -17.87
CA ASN A 315 12.15 39.93 -18.34
C ASN A 315 10.66 40.34 -18.31
N LEU A 316 10.26 41.24 -19.20
CA LEU A 316 8.85 41.54 -19.43
C LEU A 316 8.30 40.48 -20.38
N SER A 317 7.34 39.68 -19.90
CA SER A 317 6.59 38.80 -20.78
C SER A 317 5.84 39.63 -21.83
N GLU A 318 5.93 39.24 -23.11
CA GLU A 318 5.19 39.85 -24.19
C GLU A 318 3.69 39.97 -23.84
N PHE A 319 3.13 41.18 -23.97
CA PHE A 319 1.69 41.42 -23.83
C PHE A 319 1.08 41.72 -25.21
N PRO A 320 -0.05 41.08 -25.56
CA PRO A 320 -0.78 40.09 -24.77
C PRO A 320 -0.02 38.76 -24.66
N ILE A 321 -0.13 38.12 -23.50
CA ILE A 321 0.51 36.82 -23.23
C ILE A 321 0.10 35.84 -24.32
N LYS A 322 1.08 35.27 -25.04
CA LYS A 322 0.86 34.24 -26.05
C LYS A 322 0.27 32.98 -25.38
N MET A 323 -1.05 32.89 -25.32
CA MET A 323 -1.75 31.71 -24.81
C MET A 323 -1.61 30.56 -25.81
N LYS A 324 -1.15 29.39 -25.35
CA LYS A 324 -1.30 28.15 -26.13
C LYS A 324 -2.71 27.64 -25.91
N GLY A 325 -3.44 27.35 -26.99
CA GLY A 325 -4.75 26.71 -26.89
C GLY A 325 -4.63 25.39 -26.13
N ALA A 326 -5.25 25.31 -24.96
CA ALA A 326 -5.42 24.03 -24.28
C ALA A 326 -6.47 23.23 -25.06
N PRO A 327 -6.23 21.96 -25.42
CA PRO A 327 -7.27 21.14 -26.00
C PRO A 327 -8.39 21.04 -24.96
N ALA A 328 -9.53 21.65 -25.27
CA ALA A 328 -10.72 21.53 -24.44
C ALA A 328 -11.05 20.03 -24.36
N LYS A 329 -11.23 19.54 -23.13
CA LYS A 329 -11.72 18.17 -22.91
C LYS A 329 -12.98 18.01 -23.76
N GLN A 330 -13.03 16.97 -24.61
CA GLN A 330 -14.20 16.69 -25.44
C GLN A 330 -15.43 16.64 -24.54
N LEU A 331 -16.43 17.48 -24.85
CA LEU A 331 -17.70 17.45 -24.13
C LEU A 331 -18.40 16.13 -24.46
N TYR A 332 -18.59 15.30 -23.44
CA TYR A 332 -19.49 14.17 -23.51
C TYR A 332 -20.83 14.63 -22.93
N PHE A 333 -21.87 14.63 -23.76
CA PHE A 333 -23.23 14.84 -23.30
C PHE A 333 -23.78 13.51 -22.79
N ASP A 334 -24.40 13.53 -21.62
CA ASP A 334 -25.15 12.38 -21.13
C ASP A 334 -26.48 12.26 -21.91
N VAL A 335 -26.41 11.55 -23.05
CA VAL A 335 -27.57 11.28 -23.90
C VAL A 335 -28.49 10.23 -23.26
N ALA A 336 -27.96 9.40 -22.34
CA ALA A 336 -28.76 8.39 -21.65
C ALA A 336 -29.82 9.04 -20.74
N TYR A 337 -29.52 10.20 -20.16
CA TYR A 337 -30.49 10.97 -19.39
C TYR A 337 -31.75 11.36 -20.21
N HIS A 338 -31.58 11.67 -21.50
CA HIS A 338 -32.70 11.99 -22.40
C HIS A 338 -33.50 10.75 -22.83
N SER A 339 -32.96 9.56 -22.58
CA SER A 339 -33.58 8.28 -22.92
C SER A 339 -34.52 7.78 -21.81
N ILE A 340 -34.56 8.47 -20.66
CA ILE A 340 -35.46 8.16 -19.56
C ILE A 340 -36.83 8.77 -19.90
N ALA A 341 -37.66 7.98 -20.59
CA ALA A 341 -39.07 8.26 -20.81
C ALA A 341 -39.92 7.31 -19.97
N PHE A 342 -41.07 7.79 -19.50
CA PHE A 342 -42.06 6.91 -18.92
C PHE A 342 -42.64 6.01 -20.02
N ASP A 343 -42.79 4.73 -19.71
CA ASP A 343 -43.51 3.80 -20.58
C ASP A 343 -44.93 4.30 -20.84
N SER A 344 -45.42 4.08 -22.06
CA SER A 344 -46.79 4.44 -22.43
C SER A 344 -47.81 3.79 -21.50
N PHE A 345 -48.65 4.61 -20.88
CA PHE A 345 -49.75 4.15 -20.04
C PHE A 345 -50.90 3.48 -20.83
N ALA A 346 -50.84 3.44 -22.17
CA ALA A 346 -51.88 2.88 -23.02
C ALA A 346 -52.20 1.41 -22.68
N GLN A 347 -51.18 0.60 -22.37
CA GLN A 347 -51.38 -0.81 -21.97
C GLN A 347 -52.12 -0.96 -20.63
N ARG A 348 -51.99 0.01 -19.72
CA ARG A 348 -52.73 0.01 -18.44
C ARG A 348 -54.19 0.43 -18.63
N LEU A 349 -54.45 1.34 -19.56
CA LEU A 349 -55.81 1.75 -19.94
C LEU A 349 -56.59 0.65 -20.69
N GLU A 350 -55.92 -0.16 -21.50
CA GLU A 350 -56.57 -1.29 -22.18
C GLU A 350 -56.87 -2.46 -21.24
N THR A 351 -56.05 -2.66 -20.21
CA THR A 351 -56.29 -3.70 -19.20
C THR A 351 -57.46 -3.34 -18.27
N GLU A 352 -57.68 -2.06 -17.97
CA GLU A 352 -58.88 -1.61 -17.26
C GLU A 352 -60.15 -1.76 -18.09
N LYS A 353 -60.13 -1.45 -19.40
CA LYS A 353 -61.29 -1.67 -20.29
C LYS A 353 -61.65 -3.14 -20.51
N LYS A 354 -60.66 -4.05 -20.50
CA LYS A 354 -60.91 -5.50 -20.59
C LYS A 354 -61.42 -6.09 -19.27
N ASN A 355 -60.98 -5.56 -18.13
CA ASN A 355 -61.41 -6.05 -16.82
C ASN A 355 -62.78 -5.48 -16.37
N SER A 356 -63.21 -4.32 -16.88
CA SER A 356 -64.54 -3.76 -16.60
C SER A 356 -65.68 -4.43 -17.39
N ALA A 357 -65.36 -5.17 -18.46
CA ALA A 357 -66.37 -5.86 -19.29
C ALA A 357 -66.68 -7.31 -18.83
N GLY A 358 -65.92 -7.86 -17.87
CA GLY A 358 -66.06 -9.24 -17.40
C GLY A 358 -66.72 -9.44 -16.04
N LEU A 359 -66.96 -8.36 -15.26
CA LEU A 359 -67.40 -8.49 -13.86
C LEU A 359 -68.92 -8.37 -13.64
N LEU A 360 -69.72 -8.09 -14.68
CA LEU A 360 -71.18 -7.91 -14.56
C LEU A 360 -72.01 -9.10 -15.08
N SER A 361 -71.39 -10.21 -15.52
CA SER A 361 -72.13 -11.39 -16.02
C SER A 361 -72.27 -12.55 -15.02
N SER A 362 -71.75 -12.45 -13.79
CA SER A 362 -71.68 -13.58 -12.84
C SER A 362 -72.43 -13.41 -11.51
N LEU A 363 -73.31 -12.41 -11.36
CA LEU A 363 -74.05 -12.16 -10.11
C LEU A 363 -75.58 -12.18 -10.27
N GLY A 364 -76.10 -12.99 -11.20
CA GLY A 364 -77.54 -13.13 -11.45
C GLY A 364 -78.00 -14.57 -11.53
N LEU A 365 -77.73 -15.38 -10.51
CA LEU A 365 -78.49 -16.61 -10.22
C LEU A 365 -78.23 -17.02 -8.76
N TRP A 366 -79.32 -17.16 -8.02
CA TRP A 366 -79.52 -17.46 -6.58
C TRP A 366 -79.82 -16.28 -5.68
#